data_AF-A0A2D9C6T8-F1
#
_entry.id   AF-A0A2D9C6T8-F1
#
_cell.length_a   1.000
_cell.length_b   1.000
_cell.length_c   1.000
_cell.angle_alpha   90.00
_cell.angle_beta   90.00
_cell.angle_gamma   90.00
#
_symmetry.space_group_name_H-M   'P 1'
#
loop_
_entity.id
_entity.type
_entity.pdbx_description
1 polymer ?
#
loop_
_entity_poly.entity_id
_entity_poly.type
_entity_poly.pdbx_seq_one_letter_code
_entity_poly.pdbx_strand_id
1 'polypeptide(L)'
;MSSIDLRRIMKIEVPFVVVLGQRPLKVHDILNWVPGSIIELGKDAEEDLEIRVNNKCVGNGTAVKVGENFGVQFNYIGDPKQRIEALRPESTDEFDELGDETSPEAAAAALLDEKP
;
A
#
# COMPACT_ATOMS: atom_id res chain seq x y z
N MET A 1 -30.85 20.60 -0.24
CA MET A 1 -29.47 20.09 -0.05
C MET A 1 -29.46 18.64 -0.49
N SER A 2 -29.36 18.45 -1.79
CA SER A 2 -28.16 17.95 -2.47
C SER A 2 -28.07 16.43 -2.34
N SER A 3 -28.95 15.72 -3.06
CA SER A 3 -28.56 14.46 -3.66
C SER A 3 -27.29 14.76 -4.44
N ILE A 4 -26.14 14.46 -3.86
CA ILE A 4 -24.91 14.33 -4.64
C ILE A 4 -25.30 13.37 -5.76
N ASP A 5 -25.39 13.90 -6.98
CA ASP A 5 -25.80 13.13 -8.14
C ASP A 5 -24.88 11.89 -8.17
N LEU A 6 -25.43 10.69 -7.97
CA LEU A 6 -24.66 9.45 -8.04
C LEU A 6 -23.85 9.39 -9.35
N ARG A 7 -24.40 9.99 -10.42
CA ARG A 7 -23.76 10.19 -11.72
C ARG A 7 -22.43 10.96 -11.67
N ARG A 8 -22.22 11.84 -10.70
CA ARG A 8 -20.96 12.57 -10.49
C ARG A 8 -19.92 11.68 -9.81
N ILE A 9 -20.31 10.93 -8.78
CA ILE A 9 -19.41 10.02 -8.06
C ILE A 9 -18.88 8.92 -9.00
N MET A 10 -19.72 8.39 -9.88
CA MET A 10 -19.33 7.36 -10.86
C MET A 10 -18.32 7.84 -11.92
N LYS A 11 -18.04 9.14 -12.00
CA LYS A 11 -17.06 9.74 -12.94
C LYS A 11 -15.72 10.07 -12.27
N ILE A 12 -15.56 9.79 -10.99
CA ILE A 12 -14.32 10.06 -10.27
C ILE A 12 -13.26 9.06 -10.76
N GLU A 13 -12.14 9.60 -11.20
CA GLU A 13 -10.96 8.81 -11.54
C GLU A 13 -10.20 8.47 -10.26
N VAL A 14 -9.76 7.21 -10.14
CA VAL A 14 -8.99 6.73 -8.98
C VAL A 14 -7.74 6.00 -9.44
N PRO A 15 -6.65 6.05 -8.66
CA PRO A 15 -5.42 5.34 -8.99
C PRO A 15 -5.67 3.83 -9.06
N PHE A 16 -5.40 3.25 -10.22
CA PHE A 16 -5.39 1.80 -10.43
C PHE A 16 -3.94 1.36 -10.62
N VAL A 17 -3.47 0.46 -9.76
CA VAL A 17 -2.08 0.01 -9.73
C VAL A 17 -2.04 -1.51 -9.78
N VAL A 18 -1.20 -2.05 -10.64
CA VAL A 18 -0.92 -3.48 -10.71
C VAL A 18 0.49 -3.68 -10.18
N VAL A 19 0.62 -4.51 -9.16
CA VAL A 19 1.89 -4.73 -8.47
C VAL A 19 2.52 -6.03 -8.96
N LEU A 20 3.70 -5.89 -9.57
CA LEU A 20 4.54 -7.03 -9.94
C LEU A 20 5.03 -7.77 -8.70
N GLY A 21 5.52 -7.04 -7.70
CA GLY A 21 5.96 -7.57 -6.41
C GLY A 21 6.49 -6.47 -5.51
N GLN A 22 6.73 -6.81 -4.23
CA GLN A 22 7.25 -5.90 -3.22
C GLN A 22 8.38 -6.59 -2.45
N ARG A 23 9.36 -5.80 -2.00
CA ARG A 23 10.45 -6.29 -1.13
C ARG A 23 11.01 -5.14 -0.29
N PRO A 24 11.20 -5.32 1.02
CA PRO A 24 11.92 -4.34 1.83
C PRO A 24 13.41 -4.34 1.48
N LEU A 25 13.98 -3.15 1.29
CA LEU A 25 15.39 -2.96 0.99
C LEU A 25 16.00 -1.94 1.94
N LYS A 26 17.31 -2.08 2.21
CA LYS A 26 18.02 -1.10 3.02
C LYS A 26 18.28 0.15 2.17
N VAL A 27 18.22 1.32 2.79
CA VAL A 27 18.51 2.60 2.13
C VAL A 27 19.89 2.59 1.46
N HIS A 28 20.87 1.96 2.09
CA HIS A 28 22.20 1.80 1.51
C HIS A 28 22.19 1.08 0.14
N ASP A 29 21.41 0.01 0.01
CA ASP A 29 21.33 -0.77 -1.23
C ASP A 29 20.71 0.07 -2.35
N ILE A 30 19.68 0.86 -2.02
CA ILE A 30 18.98 1.75 -2.96
C ILE A 30 19.92 2.85 -3.49
N LEU A 31 20.72 3.45 -2.62
CA LEU A 31 21.66 4.52 -3.01
C LEU A 31 22.80 4.04 -3.92
N ASN A 32 23.09 2.73 -3.93
CA ASN A 32 24.14 2.13 -4.75
C ASN A 32 23.65 1.64 -6.12
N TRP A 33 22.38 1.84 -6.46
CA TRP A 33 21.85 1.40 -7.76
C TRP A 33 22.48 2.17 -8.92
N VAL A 34 22.75 1.44 -9.99
CA VAL A 34 23.25 1.97 -11.24
C VAL A 34 22.42 1.41 -12.40
N PRO A 35 22.43 2.04 -13.59
CA PRO A 35 21.78 1.47 -14.76
C PRO A 35 22.26 0.04 -15.01
N GLY A 36 21.32 -0.91 -15.06
CA GLY A 36 21.60 -2.35 -15.19
C GLY A 36 21.57 -3.13 -13.88
N SER A 37 21.41 -2.49 -12.71
CA SER A 37 21.12 -3.21 -11.46
C SER A 37 19.82 -4.00 -11.57
N ILE A 38 19.86 -5.28 -11.19
CA ILE A 38 18.70 -6.18 -11.16
C ILE A 38 18.26 -6.36 -9.72
N ILE A 39 16.97 -6.16 -9.45
CA ILE A 39 16.37 -6.30 -8.12
C ILE A 39 15.46 -7.51 -8.15
N GLU A 40 15.77 -8.51 -7.33
CA GLU A 40 14.90 -9.66 -7.10
C GLU A 40 13.73 -9.26 -6.20
N LEU A 41 12.51 -9.61 -6.62
CA LEU A 41 11.30 -9.41 -5.83
C LEU A 41 10.96 -10.71 -5.09
N GLY A 42 10.28 -10.60 -3.95
CA GLY A 42 9.89 -11.76 -3.15
C GLY A 42 8.66 -12.51 -3.68
N LYS A 43 8.33 -12.37 -4.96
CA LYS A 43 7.14 -12.96 -5.57
C LYS A 43 7.54 -13.91 -6.69
N ASP A 44 6.95 -15.10 -6.69
CA ASP A 44 7.16 -16.08 -7.75
C ASP A 44 6.58 -15.60 -9.08
N ALA A 45 7.28 -15.89 -10.18
CA ALA A 45 6.87 -15.45 -11.52
C ALA A 45 5.55 -16.10 -12.00
N GLU A 46 5.13 -17.18 -11.35
CA GLU A 46 3.92 -17.93 -11.66
C GLU A 46 2.70 -17.44 -10.87
N GLU A 47 2.89 -16.55 -9.89
CA GLU A 47 1.81 -16.02 -9.07
C GLU A 47 1.05 -14.87 -9.73
N ASP A 48 -0.26 -14.82 -9.47
CA ASP A 48 -1.14 -13.76 -9.94
C ASP A 48 -0.73 -12.38 -9.39
N LEU A 49 -0.69 -11.38 -10.27
CA LEU A 49 -0.41 -9.99 -9.96
C LEU A 49 -1.43 -9.41 -8.99
N GLU A 50 -0.96 -8.65 -8.00
CA GLU A 50 -1.85 -7.98 -7.07
C GLU A 50 -2.42 -6.73 -7.74
N ILE A 51 -3.73 -6.53 -7.62
CA ILE A 51 -4.42 -5.38 -8.20
C ILE A 51 -4.90 -4.48 -7.07
N ARG A 52 -4.47 -3.22 -7.10
CA ARG A 52 -4.81 -2.20 -6.11
C ARG A 52 -5.61 -1.08 -6.73
N VAL A 53 -6.61 -0.62 -5.98
CA VAL A 53 -7.34 0.62 -6.25
C VAL A 53 -7.14 1.51 -5.05
N ASN A 54 -6.68 2.74 -5.28
CA ASN A 54 -6.39 3.68 -4.20
C ASN A 54 -5.54 3.03 -3.10
N ASN A 55 -4.46 2.38 -3.54
CA ASN A 55 -3.46 1.70 -2.71
C ASN A 55 -3.94 0.50 -1.86
N LYS A 56 -5.22 0.12 -1.95
CA LYS A 56 -5.80 -1.06 -1.29
C LYS A 56 -6.02 -2.21 -2.26
N CYS A 57 -5.71 -3.43 -1.83
CA CYS A 57 -5.89 -4.64 -2.64
C CYS A 57 -7.39 -4.90 -2.90
N VAL A 58 -7.74 -5.10 -4.16
CA VAL A 58 -9.12 -5.40 -4.60
C VAL A 58 -9.25 -6.73 -5.33
N GLY A 59 -8.14 -7.38 -5.66
CA GLY A 59 -8.13 -8.63 -6.40
C GLY A 59 -6.76 -8.99 -6.94
N ASN A 60 -6.75 -9.99 -7.82
CA ASN A 60 -5.55 -10.48 -8.47
C ASN A 60 -5.82 -10.84 -9.94
N GLY A 61 -4.75 -10.97 -10.71
CA GLY A 61 -4.88 -11.33 -12.12
C GLY A 61 -3.57 -11.54 -12.84
N THR A 62 -3.66 -11.97 -14.09
CA THR A 62 -2.50 -12.26 -14.92
C THR A 62 -2.24 -11.12 -15.91
N ALA A 63 -0.97 -10.75 -16.11
CA ALA A 63 -0.60 -9.80 -17.16
C ALA A 63 -0.83 -10.41 -18.55
N VAL A 64 -1.51 -9.65 -19.41
CA VAL A 64 -1.82 -10.05 -20.78
C VAL A 64 -1.44 -8.94 -21.75
N LYS A 65 -1.19 -9.30 -23.01
CA LYS A 65 -0.98 -8.31 -24.08
C LYS A 65 -2.32 -7.95 -24.72
N VAL A 66 -2.63 -6.65 -24.75
CA VAL A 66 -3.82 -6.09 -25.39
C VAL A 66 -3.38 -5.14 -26.49
N GLY A 67 -3.36 -5.65 -27.74
CA GLY A 67 -2.81 -4.91 -28.86
C GLY A 67 -1.31 -4.70 -28.68
N GLU A 68 -0.88 -3.44 -28.51
CA GLU A 68 0.51 -3.08 -28.20
C GLU A 68 0.74 -2.75 -26.72
N ASN A 69 -0.32 -2.80 -25.90
CA ASN A 69 -0.29 -2.40 -24.51
C ASN A 69 -0.30 -3.62 -23.57
N PHE A 70 0.10 -3.40 -22.32
CA PHE A 70 -0.16 -4.33 -21.24
C PHE A 70 -1.59 -4.17 -20.73
N GLY A 71 -2.25 -5.29 -20.48
CA GLY A 71 -3.50 -5.37 -19.74
C GLY A 71 -3.38 -6.37 -18.60
N VAL A 72 -4.41 -6.44 -17.77
CA VAL A 72 -4.53 -7.44 -16.71
C VAL A 72 -5.88 -8.14 -16.85
N GLN A 73 -5.84 -9.46 -16.88
CA GLN A 73 -7.02 -10.29 -16.79
C GLN A 73 -7.25 -10.64 -15.32
N PHE A 74 -8.38 -10.22 -14.76
CA PHE A 74 -8.75 -10.57 -13.39
C PHE A 74 -8.99 -12.08 -13.27
N ASN A 75 -8.31 -12.72 -12.33
CA ASN A 75 -8.58 -14.09 -11.92
C ASN A 75 -9.53 -14.10 -10.73
N TYR A 76 -9.35 -13.15 -9.82
CA TYR A 76 -10.26 -12.90 -8.71
C TYR A 76 -10.46 -11.39 -8.48
N ILE A 77 -11.69 -11.01 -8.15
CA ILE A 77 -12.04 -9.64 -7.75
C ILE A 77 -12.98 -9.70 -6.55
N GLY A 78 -12.67 -8.93 -5.51
CA GLY A 78 -13.50 -8.81 -4.32
C GLY A 78 -14.87 -8.22 -4.62
N ASP A 79 -15.80 -8.36 -3.68
CA ASP A 79 -17.19 -7.91 -3.84
C ASP A 79 -17.29 -6.37 -4.00
N PRO A 80 -18.40 -5.85 -4.57
CA PRO A 80 -18.59 -4.41 -4.73
C PRO A 80 -18.41 -3.62 -3.43
N LYS A 81 -18.81 -4.17 -2.28
CA LYS A 81 -18.60 -3.54 -0.96
C LYS A 81 -17.12 -3.35 -0.63
N GLN A 82 -16.29 -4.36 -0.86
CA GLN A 82 -14.85 -4.28 -0.63
C GLN A 82 -14.20 -3.26 -1.56
N ARG A 83 -14.65 -3.18 -2.81
CA ARG A 83 -14.16 -2.17 -3.76
C ARG A 83 -14.55 -0.76 -3.34
N ILE A 84 -15.75 -0.57 -2.79
CA ILE A 84 -16.16 0.74 -2.25
C ILE A 84 -15.30 1.13 -1.05
N GLU A 85 -14.97 0.19 -0.16
CA GLU A 85 -14.08 0.44 0.97
C GLU A 85 -12.65 0.81 0.51
N ALA A 86 -12.21 0.25 -0.63
CA ALA A 86 -10.94 0.63 -1.24
C ALA A 86 -10.90 2.10 -1.67
N LEU A 87 -12.04 2.69 -2.06
CA LEU A 87 -12.13 4.09 -2.48
C LEU A 87 -12.13 5.08 -1.31
N ARG A 88 -12.26 4.60 -0.07
CA ARG A 88 -12.16 5.48 1.09
C ARG A 88 -10.75 6.08 1.13
N PRO A 89 -10.60 7.42 1.21
CA PRO A 89 -9.30 8.05 1.32
C PRO A 89 -8.55 7.46 2.50
N GLU A 90 -7.25 7.24 2.34
CA GLU A 90 -6.41 6.88 3.47
C GLU A 90 -6.40 8.08 4.42
N SER A 91 -7.25 8.01 5.45
CA SER A 91 -6.97 8.78 6.66
C SER A 91 -5.62 8.28 7.14
N THR A 92 -4.69 9.20 7.32
CA THR A 92 -3.40 8.98 7.95
C THR A 92 -3.63 8.54 9.39
N ASP A 93 -4.09 7.30 9.59
CA ASP A 93 -4.39 6.73 10.90
C ASP A 93 -3.22 5.86 11.42
N GLU A 94 -2.10 5.80 10.68
CA GLU A 94 -0.90 5.05 11.08
C GLU A 94 0.13 5.89 11.86
N PHE A 95 -0.20 7.13 12.26
CA PHE A 95 0.65 7.97 13.11
C PHE A 95 0.05 8.35 14.48
N ASP A 96 -1.14 7.87 14.84
CA ASP A 96 -1.80 8.18 16.11
C ASP A 96 -1.61 7.12 17.22
N GLU A 97 -0.84 6.05 16.97
CA GLU A 97 -0.53 5.00 17.98
C GLU A 97 0.87 5.09 18.62
N LEU A 98 1.61 6.19 18.42
CA LEU A 98 2.70 6.51 19.35
C LEU A 98 2.10 7.11 20.62
N GLY A 99 1.53 6.23 21.44
CA GLY A 99 1.27 6.51 22.84
C GLY A 99 2.53 7.08 23.50
N ASP A 100 2.31 8.12 24.28
CA ASP A 100 3.26 8.90 25.07
C ASP A 100 4.03 8.05 26.10
N GLU A 101 4.88 7.11 25.66
CA GLU A 101 5.65 6.23 26.56
C GLU A 101 7.06 6.74 26.87
N THR A 102 7.44 7.92 26.38
CA THR A 102 8.65 8.60 26.83
C THR A 102 8.32 9.97 27.37
N SER A 103 7.39 10.04 28.33
CA SER A 103 7.40 11.17 29.26
C SER A 103 8.76 11.18 29.96
N PRO A 104 9.51 12.30 29.90
CA PRO A 104 10.80 12.45 30.58
C PRO A 104 10.74 12.14 32.09
N GLU A 105 9.54 12.19 32.67
CA GLU A 105 9.26 11.92 34.08
C GLU A 105 9.55 10.44 34.47
N ALA A 106 9.21 9.48 33.60
CA ALA A 106 9.45 8.06 33.88
C ALA A 106 10.95 7.70 33.83
N ALA A 107 11.70 8.32 32.91
CA ALA A 107 13.14 8.14 32.81
C ALA A 107 13.90 8.76 34.01
N ALA A 108 13.40 9.88 34.56
CA ALA A 108 14.00 10.52 35.73
C ALA A 108 13.82 9.69 37.02
N ALA A 109 12.70 8.97 37.16
CA ALA A 109 12.43 8.14 38.33
C ALA A 109 13.38 6.92 38.41
N ALA A 110 13.69 6.29 37.27
CA ALA A 110 14.58 5.12 37.23
C ALA A 110 16.05 5.45 37.59
N LEU A 111 16.49 6.70 37.42
CA LEU A 111 17.85 7.14 37.75
C LEU A 111 18.07 7.45 39.24
N LEU A 112 17.00 7.55 40.04
CA LEU A 112 17.10 7.88 41.46
C LEU A 112 17.11 6.65 42.39
N ASP A 113 16.76 5.47 41.88
CA ASP A 113 16.73 4.23 42.68
C ASP A 113 18.07 3.46 42.71
N GLU A 114 19.11 3.93 42.01
CA GLU A 114 20.46 3.39 42.16
C GLU A 114 21.37 4.37 42.90
N LYS A 115 21.36 4.29 44.24
CA LYS A 115 22.53 4.67 45.03
C LYS A 115 22.55 4.00 46.41
N PRO A 116 23.76 3.85 46.96
CA PRO A 116 24.71 2.75 46.79
C PRO A 116 24.51 1.60 47.80
#